data_AF-A0A434MR08-F1
#
_entry.id   AF-A0A434MR08-F1
#
_cell.length_a   1.000
_cell.length_b   1.000
_cell.length_c   1.000
_cell.angle_alpha   90.00
_cell.angle_beta   90.00
_cell.angle_gamma   90.00
#
_symmetry.space_group_name_H-M   'P 1'
#
loop_
_entity.id
_entity.type
_entity.pdbx_description
1 polymer ?
#
loop_
_entity_poly.entity_id
_entity_poly.type
_entity_poly.pdbx_seq_one_letter_code
_entity_poly.pdbx_strand_id
1 'polypeptide(L)'
;QKTVDPTIWEKDSVLWFSREITRRLGAERFAGYVSKFDYGNTDVSGNAGKNDGLTRSWVNSSLKISPVEQVNFLRRLLAGKLPVSDKAHAMTEAILPTFQAGGWTVQGKTGTTRLGNGGKERRSLGWFVGWGEKDARQIVFARLVVDTKRTDMPKGPATRATFLKDLPDLIK
;
A
#
# COMPACT_ATOMS: atom_id res chain seq x y z
N GLN A 1 10.03 -17.73 -17.16
CA GLN A 1 9.45 -16.90 -16.09
C GLN A 1 9.48 -15.46 -16.58
N LYS A 2 8.43 -14.63 -16.41
CA LYS A 2 8.47 -13.23 -16.84
C LYS A 2 9.53 -12.47 -16.04
N THR A 3 10.38 -11.70 -16.72
CA THR A 3 11.30 -10.74 -16.08
C THR A 3 10.46 -9.66 -15.40
N VAL A 4 10.74 -9.39 -14.13
CA VAL A 4 10.06 -8.36 -13.34
C VAL A 4 11.13 -7.45 -12.76
N ASP A 5 10.96 -6.15 -12.97
CA ASP A 5 11.74 -5.08 -12.37
C ASP A 5 10.86 -4.31 -11.34
N PRO A 6 11.40 -3.32 -10.61
CA PRO A 6 10.63 -2.56 -9.63
C PRO A 6 9.39 -1.84 -10.21
N THR A 7 9.46 -1.37 -11.45
CA THR A 7 8.34 -0.67 -12.12
C THR A 7 7.20 -1.64 -12.44
N ILE A 8 7.52 -2.81 -12.99
CA ILE A 8 6.54 -3.89 -13.25
C ILE A 8 5.99 -4.41 -11.92
N TRP A 9 6.84 -4.57 -10.90
CA TRP A 9 6.43 -5.02 -9.58
C TRP A 9 5.31 -4.16 -9.00
N GLU A 10 5.48 -2.83 -9.01
CA GLU A 10 4.49 -1.91 -8.45
C GLU A 10 3.25 -1.77 -9.33
N LYS A 11 3.43 -1.72 -10.65
CA LYS A 11 2.32 -1.65 -11.63
C LYS A 11 1.38 -2.85 -11.52
N ASP A 12 1.96 -4.05 -11.50
CA ASP A 12 1.19 -5.31 -11.60
C ASP A 12 0.97 -5.98 -10.22
N SER A 13 1.48 -5.38 -9.14
CA SER A 13 1.38 -5.92 -7.77
C SER A 13 1.97 -7.34 -7.66
N VAL A 14 3.19 -7.52 -8.15
CA VAL A 14 3.83 -8.83 -8.25
C VAL A 14 4.26 -9.35 -6.87
N LEU A 15 3.39 -10.10 -6.20
CA LEU A 15 3.60 -10.53 -4.81
C LEU A 15 4.89 -11.35 -4.57
N TRP A 16 5.30 -12.17 -5.53
CA TRP A 16 6.53 -12.96 -5.36
C TRP A 16 7.77 -12.07 -5.32
N PHE A 17 7.76 -10.92 -6.00
CA PHE A 17 8.88 -9.97 -6.00
C PHE A 17 9.04 -9.33 -4.63
N SER A 18 7.93 -8.91 -3.98
CA SER A 18 7.96 -8.44 -2.59
C SER A 18 8.55 -9.47 -1.63
N ARG A 19 8.15 -10.75 -1.77
CA ARG A 19 8.68 -11.84 -0.92
C ARG A 19 10.16 -12.08 -1.16
N GLU A 20 10.64 -11.87 -2.38
CA GLU A 20 12.07 -11.96 -2.69
C GLU A 20 12.85 -10.80 -2.05
N ILE A 21 12.33 -9.56 -2.11
CA ILE A 21 12.90 -8.42 -1.39
C ILE A 21 13.02 -8.74 0.10
N THR A 22 11.94 -9.20 0.74
CA THR A 22 11.95 -9.44 2.19
C THR A 22 12.87 -10.60 2.58
N ARG A 23 12.99 -11.65 1.76
CA ARG A 23 14.00 -12.70 1.97
C ARG A 23 15.43 -12.17 1.93
N ARG A 24 15.75 -11.34 0.94
CA ARG A 24 17.09 -10.72 0.81
C ARG A 24 17.36 -9.73 1.95
N LEU A 25 16.32 -9.06 2.43
CA LEU A 25 16.42 -8.15 3.57
C LEU A 25 16.67 -8.92 4.87
N GLY A 26 15.99 -10.05 5.08
CA GLY A 26 16.04 -10.83 6.31
C GLY A 26 15.11 -10.28 7.39
N ALA A 27 14.72 -11.14 8.33
CA ALA A 27 13.68 -10.85 9.33
C ALA A 27 14.02 -9.67 10.25
N GLU A 28 15.25 -9.59 10.75
CA GLU A 28 15.68 -8.54 11.66
C GLU A 28 15.60 -7.15 11.00
N ARG A 29 16.21 -7.00 9.82
CA ARG A 29 16.17 -5.72 9.08
C ARG A 29 14.76 -5.36 8.64
N PHE A 30 13.95 -6.34 8.23
CA PHE A 30 12.54 -6.11 7.88
C PHE A 30 11.74 -5.55 9.08
N ALA A 31 11.82 -6.20 10.24
CA ALA A 31 11.16 -5.71 11.46
C ALA A 31 11.69 -4.35 11.89
N GLY A 32 13.01 -4.14 11.79
CA GLY A 32 13.66 -2.87 12.10
C GLY A 32 13.18 -1.71 11.21
N TYR A 33 13.01 -1.93 9.90
CA TYR A 33 12.45 -0.90 9.02
C TYR A 33 10.99 -0.60 9.33
N VAL A 34 10.16 -1.63 9.53
CA VAL A 34 8.74 -1.45 9.87
C VAL A 34 8.58 -0.65 11.17
N SER A 35 9.40 -0.94 12.18
CA SER A 35 9.44 -0.20 13.44
C SER A 35 9.96 1.23 13.27
N LYS A 36 11.09 1.44 12.58
CA LYS A 36 11.63 2.79 12.30
C LYS A 36 10.69 3.66 11.47
N PHE A 37 9.87 3.03 10.64
CA PHE A 37 8.84 3.72 9.88
C PHE A 37 7.57 3.97 10.68
N ASP A 38 7.46 3.48 11.91
CA ASP A 38 6.25 3.62 12.73
C ASP A 38 5.00 3.19 11.92
N TYR A 39 5.14 2.06 11.21
CA TYR A 39 4.16 1.65 10.20
C TYR A 39 3.02 0.86 10.84
N GLY A 40 1.99 1.59 11.27
CA GLY A 40 0.78 1.03 11.88
C GLY A 40 1.09 0.30 13.19
N ASN A 41 0.58 -0.92 13.37
CA ASN A 41 0.82 -1.70 14.59
C ASN A 41 2.23 -2.32 14.67
N THR A 42 3.07 -2.15 13.64
CA THR A 42 4.44 -2.69 13.53
C THR A 42 4.59 -4.21 13.65
N ASP A 43 3.47 -4.94 13.68
CA ASP A 43 3.47 -6.39 13.95
C ASP A 43 3.77 -7.19 12.68
N VAL A 44 5.01 -7.66 12.57
CA VAL A 44 5.48 -8.50 11.46
C VAL A 44 5.56 -9.99 11.81
N SER A 45 4.91 -10.44 12.88
CA SER A 45 4.96 -11.85 13.33
C SER A 45 4.38 -12.85 12.33
N GLY A 46 3.43 -12.43 11.49
CA GLY A 46 2.74 -13.29 10.54
C GLY A 46 1.59 -14.07 11.17
N ASN A 47 1.32 -15.26 10.65
CA ASN A 47 0.23 -16.09 11.12
C ASN A 47 0.66 -16.90 12.35
N ALA A 48 -0.22 -16.95 13.36
CA ALA A 48 0.03 -17.69 14.60
C ALA A 48 0.51 -19.12 14.33
N GLY A 49 1.66 -19.47 14.91
CA GLY A 49 2.28 -20.80 14.80
C GLY A 49 2.91 -21.15 13.45
N LYS A 50 2.94 -20.24 12.46
CA LYS A 50 3.43 -20.56 11.10
C LYS A 50 4.84 -20.07 10.79
N ASN A 51 5.41 -19.21 11.62
CA ASN A 51 6.72 -18.58 11.41
C ASN A 51 6.89 -18.01 9.99
N ASP A 52 5.85 -17.34 9.48
CA ASP A 52 5.76 -16.90 8.08
C ASP A 52 5.75 -15.37 7.92
N GLY A 53 6.01 -14.64 9.01
CA GLY A 53 5.97 -13.18 9.08
C GLY A 53 6.76 -12.48 7.98
N LEU A 54 7.95 -12.99 7.65
CA LEU A 54 8.81 -12.42 6.61
C LEU A 54 8.17 -12.36 5.21
N THR A 55 7.17 -13.22 4.92
CA THR A 55 6.58 -13.32 3.57
C THR A 55 5.05 -13.17 3.53
N ARG A 56 4.42 -13.02 4.70
CA ARG A 56 2.97 -13.01 4.85
C ARG A 56 2.40 -11.95 5.79
N SER A 57 3.20 -11.28 6.63
CA SER A 57 2.70 -10.34 7.64
C SER A 57 1.78 -9.25 7.08
N TRP A 58 2.05 -8.75 5.87
CA TRP A 58 1.26 -7.69 5.21
C TRP A 58 0.07 -8.18 4.37
N VAL A 59 -0.14 -9.51 4.26
CA VAL A 59 -1.21 -10.10 3.44
C VAL A 59 -2.17 -10.88 4.32
N ASN A 60 -3.28 -10.26 4.73
CA ASN A 60 -4.31 -10.87 5.59
C ASN A 60 -3.74 -11.51 6.86
N SER A 61 -2.81 -10.82 7.53
CA SER A 61 -2.05 -11.39 8.64
C SER A 61 -1.86 -10.34 9.74
N SER A 62 -0.71 -10.40 10.43
CA SER A 62 -0.42 -9.62 11.64
C SER A 62 -0.38 -8.10 11.43
N LEU A 63 0.19 -7.62 10.31
CA LEU A 63 0.45 -6.20 10.09
C LEU A 63 -0.84 -5.47 9.73
N LYS A 64 -1.13 -4.38 10.46
CA LYS A 64 -2.33 -3.56 10.29
C LYS A 64 -1.96 -2.09 10.33
N ILE A 65 -2.65 -1.31 9.51
CA ILE A 65 -2.50 0.15 9.43
C ILE A 65 -3.85 0.78 9.06
N SER A 66 -4.18 1.89 9.70
CA SER A 66 -5.40 2.68 9.46
C SER A 66 -5.20 3.69 8.31
N PRO A 67 -6.30 4.25 7.75
CA PRO A 67 -6.18 5.29 6.71
C PRO A 67 -5.45 6.55 7.18
N VAL A 68 -5.59 6.94 8.44
CA VAL A 68 -4.90 8.12 9.01
C VAL A 68 -3.39 7.84 9.12
N GLU A 69 -3.01 6.67 9.60
CA GLU A 69 -1.60 6.25 9.66
C GLU A 69 -0.98 6.14 8.26
N GLN A 70 -1.72 5.64 7.25
CA GLN A 70 -1.29 5.65 5.85
C GLN A 70 -0.97 7.07 5.35
N VAL A 71 -1.85 8.04 5.62
CA VAL A 71 -1.62 9.44 5.25
C VAL A 71 -0.40 10.01 5.97
N ASN A 72 -0.22 9.71 7.26
CA ASN A 72 0.94 10.18 8.02
C ASN A 72 2.25 9.60 7.49
N PHE A 73 2.28 8.30 7.16
CA PHE A 73 3.43 7.65 6.54
C PHE A 73 3.78 8.31 5.20
N LEU A 74 2.80 8.50 4.32
CA LEU A 74 3.02 9.12 3.00
C LEU A 74 3.45 10.58 3.09
N ARG A 75 2.93 11.36 4.04
CA ARG A 75 3.41 12.74 4.29
C ARG A 75 4.89 12.77 4.68
N ARG A 76 5.35 11.82 5.51
CA ARG A 76 6.77 11.74 5.87
C ARG A 76 7.63 11.26 4.69
N LEU A 77 7.12 10.33 3.89
CA LEU A 77 7.79 9.89 2.65
C LEU A 77 8.05 11.09 1.74
N LEU A 78 7.01 11.84 1.37
CA LEU A 78 7.11 13.00 0.47
C LEU A 78 7.93 14.16 1.05
N ALA A 79 7.99 14.27 2.38
CA ALA A 79 8.82 15.27 3.04
C ALA A 79 10.29 14.82 3.22
N GLY A 80 10.68 13.64 2.74
CA GLY A 80 12.03 13.09 2.92
C GLY A 80 12.38 12.77 4.39
N LYS A 81 11.36 12.55 5.24
CA LYS A 81 11.51 12.40 6.69
C LYS A 81 11.56 10.95 7.17
N LEU A 82 11.53 9.97 6.26
CA LEU A 82 11.80 8.58 6.64
C LEU A 82 13.31 8.37 6.83
N PRO A 83 13.75 7.53 7.78
CA PRO A 83 15.16 7.28 8.05
C PRO A 83 15.80 6.36 6.99
N VAL A 84 15.79 6.80 5.73
CA VAL A 84 16.40 6.14 4.56
C VAL A 84 17.07 7.20 3.69
N SER A 85 17.95 6.77 2.78
CA SER A 85 18.64 7.67 1.85
C SER A 85 17.68 8.43 0.94
N ASP A 86 18.07 9.62 0.48
CA ASP A 86 17.35 10.40 -0.54
C ASP A 86 17.10 9.60 -1.81
N LYS A 87 18.06 8.76 -2.22
CA LYS A 87 17.90 7.84 -3.35
C LYS A 87 16.71 6.88 -3.16
N ALA A 88 16.47 6.43 -1.93
CA ALA A 88 15.35 5.53 -1.65
C ALA A 88 14.01 6.25 -1.75
N HIS A 89 13.93 7.51 -1.30
CA HIS A 89 12.75 8.36 -1.50
C HIS A 89 12.49 8.56 -3.01
N ALA A 90 13.48 9.08 -3.74
CA ALA A 90 13.38 9.36 -5.17
C ALA A 90 13.01 8.14 -6.01
N MET A 91 13.62 6.97 -5.74
CA MET A 91 13.30 5.75 -6.48
C MET A 91 11.93 5.18 -6.14
N THR A 92 11.46 5.33 -4.90
CA THR A 92 10.10 4.91 -4.51
C THR A 92 9.05 5.73 -5.24
N GLU A 93 9.22 7.05 -5.29
CA GLU A 93 8.32 7.95 -6.02
C GLU A 93 8.35 7.66 -7.54
N ALA A 94 9.52 7.36 -8.10
CA ALA A 94 9.68 7.12 -9.53
C ALA A 94 9.00 5.82 -10.04
N ILE A 95 8.90 4.79 -9.20
CA ILE A 95 8.33 3.49 -9.62
C ILE A 95 6.83 3.38 -9.36
N LEU A 96 6.25 4.28 -8.56
CA LEU A 96 4.83 4.21 -8.23
C LEU A 96 3.96 4.59 -9.43
N PRO A 97 2.89 3.81 -9.74
CA PRO A 97 2.04 4.07 -10.89
C PRO A 97 1.36 5.43 -10.86
N THR A 98 1.36 6.10 -12.02
CA THR A 98 0.72 7.40 -12.25
C THR A 98 -0.62 7.25 -12.97
N PHE A 99 -1.59 8.06 -12.58
CA PHE A 99 -2.95 8.13 -13.11
C PHE A 99 -3.37 9.60 -13.34
N GLN A 100 -4.44 9.80 -14.09
CA GLN A 100 -5.00 11.13 -14.39
C GLN A 100 -6.45 11.22 -13.87
N ALA A 101 -6.82 12.37 -13.31
CA ALA A 101 -8.16 12.63 -12.79
C ALA A 101 -8.50 14.13 -12.83
N GLY A 102 -9.26 14.60 -13.83
CA GLY A 102 -9.75 15.98 -13.89
C GLY A 102 -8.68 17.07 -13.73
N GLY A 103 -7.54 16.88 -14.40
CA GLY A 103 -6.37 17.76 -14.33
C GLY A 103 -5.40 17.47 -13.17
N TRP A 104 -5.72 16.52 -12.30
CA TRP A 104 -4.78 16.00 -11.30
C TRP A 104 -3.90 14.89 -11.90
N THR A 105 -2.60 14.97 -11.63
CA THR A 105 -1.68 13.84 -11.76
C THR A 105 -1.62 13.12 -10.42
N VAL A 106 -2.02 11.85 -10.41
CA VAL A 106 -2.17 11.05 -9.18
C VAL A 106 -1.19 9.90 -9.19
N GLN A 107 -0.31 9.83 -8.20
CA GLN A 107 0.54 8.65 -7.98
C GLN A 107 0.03 7.87 -6.79
N GLY A 108 -0.06 6.54 -6.93
CA GLY A 108 -0.55 5.75 -5.83
C GLY A 108 -0.59 4.26 -6.06
N LYS A 109 -0.89 3.56 -4.97
CA LYS A 109 -0.88 2.11 -4.92
C LYS A 109 -2.23 1.56 -4.49
N THR A 110 -2.65 0.51 -5.19
CA THR A 110 -3.84 -0.28 -4.82
C THR A 110 -3.47 -1.44 -3.90
N GLY A 111 -4.41 -1.82 -3.04
CA GLY A 111 -4.34 -3.03 -2.23
C GLY A 111 -5.69 -3.74 -2.23
N THR A 112 -5.67 -5.08 -2.26
CA THR A 112 -6.88 -5.88 -2.05
C THR A 112 -6.61 -6.89 -0.96
N THR A 113 -7.42 -6.85 0.09
CA THR A 113 -7.28 -7.75 1.24
C THR A 113 -8.65 -8.33 1.61
N ARG A 114 -8.67 -9.37 2.43
CA ARG A 114 -9.86 -10.07 2.91
C ARG A 114 -9.84 -10.07 4.44
N LEU A 115 -10.91 -9.66 5.08
CA LEU A 115 -11.08 -9.82 6.52
C LEU A 115 -11.83 -11.13 6.82
N GLY A 116 -11.38 -11.82 7.86
CA GLY A 116 -11.98 -13.04 8.40
C GLY A 116 -11.15 -14.30 8.15
N ASN A 117 -10.74 -14.99 9.22
CA ASN A 117 -9.90 -16.20 9.19
C ASN A 117 -10.71 -17.50 9.25
N GLY A 118 -11.78 -17.58 8.45
CA GLY A 118 -12.73 -18.70 8.48
C GLY A 118 -13.98 -18.37 9.31
N GLY A 119 -15.16 -18.68 8.77
CA GLY A 119 -16.47 -18.29 9.31
C GLY A 119 -17.34 -17.52 8.32
N LYS A 120 -18.55 -17.12 8.77
CA LYS A 120 -19.59 -16.46 7.95
C LYS A 120 -19.27 -15.00 7.57
N GLU A 121 -18.37 -14.32 8.28
CA GLU A 121 -18.00 -12.92 8.03
C GLU A 121 -16.74 -12.79 7.19
N ARG A 122 -16.87 -13.07 5.89
CA ARG A 122 -15.80 -12.81 4.91
C ARG A 122 -16.07 -11.44 4.27
N ARG A 123 -15.25 -10.44 4.58
CA ARG A 123 -15.35 -9.09 4.00
C ARG A 123 -14.20 -8.83 3.04
N SER A 124 -14.46 -8.08 1.97
CA SER A 124 -13.44 -7.71 0.99
C SER A 124 -13.05 -6.24 1.17
N LEU A 125 -11.76 -5.97 1.14
CA LEU A 125 -11.20 -4.65 1.42
C LEU A 125 -10.44 -4.17 0.19
N GLY A 126 -10.72 -2.93 -0.20
CA GLY A 126 -10.01 -2.23 -1.26
C GLY A 126 -9.32 -1.00 -0.71
N TRP A 127 -8.02 -0.91 -0.97
CA TRP A 127 -7.20 0.26 -0.69
C TRP A 127 -6.85 0.98 -1.99
N PHE A 128 -6.86 2.30 -1.93
CA PHE A 128 -6.09 3.16 -2.81
C PHE A 128 -5.48 4.29 -1.99
N VAL A 129 -4.16 4.36 -1.93
CA VAL A 129 -3.40 5.35 -1.17
C VAL A 129 -2.37 6.00 -2.07
N GLY A 130 -2.03 7.26 -1.80
CA GLY A 130 -1.07 8.00 -2.61
C GLY A 130 -1.19 9.50 -2.44
N TRP A 131 -0.74 10.23 -3.46
CA TRP A 131 -0.83 11.68 -3.53
C TRP A 131 -1.29 12.14 -4.92
N GLY A 132 -1.82 13.35 -4.95
CA GLY A 132 -2.26 14.00 -6.18
C GLY A 132 -1.69 15.41 -6.28
N GLU A 133 -1.30 15.79 -7.48
CA GLU A 133 -0.75 17.10 -7.79
C GLU A 133 -1.56 17.77 -8.89
N LYS A 134 -1.85 19.06 -8.70
CA LYS A 134 -2.50 19.92 -9.68
C LYS A 134 -2.03 21.35 -9.44
N ASP A 135 -1.38 21.94 -10.44
CA ASP A 135 -0.75 23.26 -10.34
C ASP A 135 0.18 23.32 -9.11
N ALA A 136 0.01 24.29 -8.22
CA ALA A 136 0.76 24.41 -6.96
C ALA A 136 0.17 23.61 -5.79
N ARG A 137 -0.88 22.82 -6.01
CA ARG A 137 -1.56 22.05 -4.95
C ARG A 137 -1.06 20.61 -4.93
N GLN A 138 -0.70 20.14 -3.74
CA GLN A 138 -0.44 18.73 -3.46
C GLN A 138 -1.37 18.24 -2.36
N ILE A 139 -1.92 17.03 -2.54
CA ILE A 139 -2.76 16.35 -1.55
C ILE A 139 -2.19 14.96 -1.27
N VAL A 140 -2.38 14.48 -0.04
CA VAL A 140 -2.11 13.07 0.32
C VAL A 140 -3.43 12.45 0.73
N PHE A 141 -3.71 11.24 0.26
CA PHE A 141 -4.99 10.57 0.49
C PHE A 141 -4.83 9.11 0.88
N ALA A 142 -5.85 8.60 1.57
CA ALA A 142 -6.07 7.18 1.76
C ALA A 142 -7.56 6.87 1.65
N ARG A 143 -7.93 6.04 0.66
CA ARG A 143 -9.30 5.54 0.47
C ARG A 143 -9.31 4.06 0.84
N LEU A 144 -10.09 3.70 1.85
CA LEU A 144 -10.39 2.33 2.25
C LEU A 144 -11.88 2.06 2.06
N VAL A 145 -12.20 1.01 1.30
CA VAL A 145 -13.56 0.49 1.15
C VAL A 145 -13.62 -0.89 1.78
N VAL A 146 -14.57 -1.10 2.69
CA VAL A 146 -14.84 -2.39 3.33
C VAL A 146 -16.24 -2.84 2.94
N ASP A 147 -16.34 -3.88 2.12
CA ASP A 147 -17.63 -4.44 1.76
C ASP A 147 -18.25 -5.23 2.92
N THR A 148 -19.58 -5.22 2.99
CA THR A 148 -20.36 -6.02 3.94
C THR A 148 -20.39 -7.51 3.57
N LYS A 149 -20.04 -7.88 2.34
CA LYS A 149 -19.98 -9.26 1.85
C LYS A 149 -18.68 -9.54 1.11
N ARG A 150 -18.38 -10.83 0.91
CA ARG A 150 -17.24 -11.25 0.09
C ARG A 150 -17.56 -11.06 -1.39
N THR A 151 -16.55 -10.63 -2.16
CA THR A 151 -16.59 -10.64 -3.62
C THR A 151 -15.30 -11.25 -4.14
N ASP A 152 -15.36 -11.89 -5.30
CA ASP A 152 -14.17 -12.48 -5.94
C ASP A 152 -13.44 -11.48 -6.86
N MET A 153 -14.01 -10.29 -7.07
CA MET A 153 -13.37 -9.21 -7.84
C MET A 153 -12.36 -8.43 -6.99
N PRO A 154 -11.17 -8.07 -7.52
CA PRO A 154 -10.21 -7.24 -6.81
C PRO A 154 -10.78 -5.86 -6.44
N LYS A 155 -10.83 -5.56 -5.14
CA LYS A 155 -11.43 -4.31 -4.65
C LYS A 155 -10.52 -3.10 -4.80
N GLY A 156 -9.20 -3.26 -4.72
CA GLY A 156 -8.26 -2.15 -4.88
C GLY A 156 -8.43 -1.38 -6.21
N PRO A 157 -8.43 -2.04 -7.37
CA PRO A 157 -8.67 -1.37 -8.66
C PRO A 157 -10.02 -0.64 -8.73
N ALA A 158 -11.08 -1.22 -8.16
CA ALA A 158 -12.40 -0.57 -8.09
C ALA A 158 -12.37 0.67 -7.19
N THR A 159 -11.75 0.55 -6.00
CA THR A 159 -11.54 1.69 -5.07
C THR A 159 -10.77 2.82 -5.74
N ARG A 160 -9.71 2.51 -6.50
CA ARG A 160 -8.98 3.49 -7.31
C ARG A 160 -9.89 4.15 -8.35
N ALA A 161 -10.60 3.36 -9.15
CA ALA A 161 -11.44 3.89 -10.22
C ALA A 161 -12.50 4.87 -9.69
N THR A 162 -13.16 4.52 -8.58
CA THR A 162 -14.10 5.42 -7.90
C THR A 162 -13.41 6.67 -7.37
N PHE A 163 -12.28 6.54 -6.68
CA PHE A 163 -11.56 7.70 -6.15
C PHE A 163 -11.12 8.67 -7.26
N LEU A 164 -10.56 8.18 -8.37
CA LEU A 164 -10.13 9.04 -9.48
C LEU A 164 -11.30 9.76 -10.15
N LYS A 165 -12.48 9.12 -10.20
CA LYS A 165 -13.71 9.76 -10.70
C LYS A 165 -14.17 10.88 -9.75
N ASP A 166 -14.13 10.64 -8.44
CA ASP A 166 -14.66 11.55 -7.43
C ASP A 166 -13.69 12.70 -7.09
N LEU A 167 -12.38 12.51 -7.31
CA LEU A 167 -11.33 13.44 -6.88
C LEU A 167 -11.56 14.91 -7.29
N PRO A 168 -11.94 15.23 -8.54
CA PRO A 168 -12.18 16.62 -8.95
C PRO A 168 -13.30 17.32 -8.17
N ASP A 169 -14.28 16.57 -7.65
CA ASP A 169 -15.41 17.09 -6.90
C ASP A 169 -15.18 17.11 -5.39
N LEU A 170 -14.33 16.23 -4.87
CA LEU A 170 -13.97 16.18 -3.45
C LEU A 170 -13.17 17.40 -2.99
N ILE A 171 -12.50 18.06 -3.93
CA ILE A 171 -11.53 19.12 -3.66
C ILE A 171 -11.80 20.26 -4.64
N LYS A 172 -12.88 21.00 -4.36
CA LYS A 172 -13.12 22.32 -4.94
C LYS A 172 -12.26 23.33 -4.19
#